data_AF-A0A8H3HXT9-F1
#
_entry.id   AF-A0A8H3HXT9-F1
#
_cell.length_a   1.000
_cell.length_b   1.000
_cell.length_c   1.000
_cell.angle_alpha   90.00
_cell.angle_beta   90.00
_cell.angle_gamma   90.00
#
_symmetry.space_group_name_H-M   'P 1'
#
loop_
_entity.id
_entity.type
_entity.pdbx_description
1 polymer ?
#
loop_
_entity_poly.entity_id
_entity_poly.type
_entity_poly.pdbx_seq_one_letter_code
_entity_poly.pdbx_strand_id
1 'polypeptide(L)'
;MAPALDAIAYESQKWDSTNTFFTKGTINPHRLHKEFGPPAPESDAAWAELIRYQNIRLTKEELGESRDKPGLVEVAEGSGYYATLSVYHSLHCVKRLHHLMYFDH
;
A
#
# COMPACT_ATOMS: atom_id res chain seq x y z
N MET A 1 -9.57 12.98 17.59
CA MET A 1 -8.38 12.93 16.71
C MET A 1 -8.43 11.62 15.94
N ALA A 2 -8.10 11.62 14.65
CA ALA A 2 -8.08 10.40 13.85
C ALA A 2 -6.67 9.78 13.93
N PRO A 3 -6.47 8.57 14.51
CA PRO A 3 -5.15 7.98 14.71
C PRO A 3 -4.30 7.87 13.44
N ALA A 4 -4.94 7.77 12.27
CA ALA A 4 -4.26 7.75 10.98
C ALA A 4 -3.52 9.07 10.67
N LEU A 5 -4.02 10.21 11.13
CA LEU A 5 -3.36 11.51 10.91
C LEU A 5 -2.06 11.62 11.71
N ASP A 6 -2.03 11.05 12.92
CA ASP A 6 -0.85 11.07 13.79
C ASP A 6 0.28 10.17 13.27
N ALA A 7 -0.04 9.23 12.36
CA ALA A 7 0.90 8.30 11.75
C ALA A 7 1.49 8.79 10.42
N ILE A 8 1.05 9.95 9.90
CA ILE A 8 1.52 10.46 8.60
C ILE A 8 2.71 11.41 8.81
N ALA A 9 3.80 11.12 8.11
CA ALA A 9 4.92 12.04 7.93
C ALA A 9 4.99 12.47 6.45
N TYR A 10 5.27 13.74 6.21
CA TYR A 10 5.46 14.29 4.87
C TYR A 10 6.94 14.51 4.61
N GLU A 11 7.44 14.01 3.48
CA GLU A 11 8.80 14.27 3.01
C GLU A 11 8.76 14.97 1.65
N SER A 12 9.53 16.05 1.51
CA SER A 12 9.70 16.70 0.22
C SER A 12 10.79 15.98 -0.58
N GLN A 13 10.41 15.31 -1.67
CA GLN A 13 11.36 14.72 -2.60
C GLN A 13 11.36 15.48 -3.93
N LYS A 14 12.54 15.79 -4.47
CA LYS A 14 12.65 16.28 -5.85
C LYS A 14 12.39 15.11 -6.79
N TRP A 15 11.36 15.24 -7.61
CA TRP A 15 11.16 14.37 -8.75
C TRP A 15 12.05 14.82 -9.90
N ASP A 16 13.16 14.11 -10.11
CA ASP A 16 13.95 14.21 -11.32
C ASP A 16 14.04 12.83 -12.00
N SER A 17 14.49 12.82 -13.26
CA SER A 17 14.61 11.58 -14.03
C SER A 17 15.67 10.62 -13.49
N THR A 18 16.50 11.03 -12.52
CA THR A 18 17.57 10.21 -11.95
C THR A 18 17.05 9.04 -11.11
N ASN A 19 15.80 9.12 -10.62
CA ASN A 19 15.14 8.01 -9.93
C ASN A 19 14.90 6.78 -10.83
N THR A 20 14.83 6.97 -12.15
CA THR A 20 14.48 5.90 -13.10
C THR A 20 15.62 5.60 -14.07
N PHE A 21 16.34 6.63 -14.54
CA PHE A 21 17.42 6.50 -15.51
C PHE A 21 18.58 7.44 -15.14
N PHE A 22 19.82 6.99 -15.31
CA PHE A 22 20.93 7.96 -15.36
C PHE A 22 20.72 8.94 -16.52
N THR A 23 21.41 10.08 -16.47
CA THR A 23 21.53 11.04 -17.58
C THR A 23 21.98 10.42 -18.91
N LYS A 24 22.44 9.16 -18.93
CA LYS A 24 22.86 8.40 -20.11
C LYS A 24 21.90 7.26 -20.53
N GLY A 25 20.67 7.20 -20.01
CA GLY A 25 19.65 6.23 -20.46
C GLY A 25 19.81 4.80 -19.94
N THR A 26 20.78 4.55 -19.07
CA THR A 26 20.95 3.28 -18.35
C THR A 26 20.13 3.27 -17.06
N ILE A 27 19.53 2.13 -16.71
CA ILE A 27 18.78 1.93 -15.45
C ILE A 27 19.67 2.30 -14.26
N ASN A 28 19.12 3.08 -13.32
CA ASN A 28 19.82 3.41 -12.09
C ASN A 28 20.04 2.14 -11.23
N PRO A 29 21.29 1.72 -10.95
CA PRO A 29 21.61 0.56 -10.11
C PRO A 29 21.26 0.82 -8.64
N HIS A 30 21.17 2.08 -8.24
CA HIS A 30 20.56 2.49 -6.99
C HIS A 30 19.04 2.59 -7.22
N ARG A 31 18.38 1.44 -7.46
CA ARG A 31 16.91 1.40 -7.38
C ARG A 31 16.54 1.91 -6.01
N LEU A 32 15.87 3.07 -5.96
CA LEU A 32 15.50 3.68 -4.68
C LEU A 32 14.50 2.83 -3.89
N HIS A 33 13.73 1.99 -4.59
CA HIS A 33 12.62 1.23 -4.01
C HIS A 33 12.74 -0.24 -4.39
N LYS A 34 12.70 -1.11 -3.37
CA LYS A 34 12.87 -2.57 -3.50
C LYS A 34 11.67 -3.25 -4.16
N GLU A 35 10.55 -2.56 -4.18
CA GLU A 35 9.27 -2.99 -4.73
C GLU A 35 9.24 -2.96 -6.28
N PHE A 36 10.24 -2.34 -6.92
CA PHE A 36 10.26 -2.09 -8.36
C PHE A 36 11.06 -3.14 -9.14
N GLY A 37 10.53 -3.56 -10.29
CA GLY A 37 11.22 -4.45 -11.22
C GLY A 37 10.43 -5.69 -11.60
N PRO A 38 11.08 -6.67 -12.26
CA PRO A 38 10.54 -8.03 -12.39
C PRO A 38 10.36 -8.69 -11.01
N PRO A 39 9.48 -9.69 -10.88
CA PRO A 39 9.29 -10.45 -9.65
C PRO A 39 10.61 -11.06 -9.18
N ALA A 40 10.92 -10.87 -7.90
CA ALA A 40 12.07 -11.43 -7.23
C ALA A 40 11.75 -11.62 -5.74
N PRO A 41 12.41 -12.55 -5.04
CA PRO A 41 12.19 -12.75 -3.61
C PRO A 41 12.33 -11.46 -2.78
N GLU A 42 13.25 -10.57 -3.15
CA GLU A 42 13.43 -9.27 -2.49
C GLU A 42 12.24 -8.33 -2.72
N SER A 43 11.74 -8.23 -3.96
CA SER A 43 10.60 -7.35 -4.26
C SER A 43 9.32 -7.87 -3.63
N ASP A 44 9.13 -9.19 -3.59
CA ASP A 44 7.94 -9.81 -2.98
C ASP A 44 7.92 -9.58 -1.47
N ALA A 45 9.09 -9.70 -0.82
CA ALA A 45 9.25 -9.38 0.59
C ALA A 45 9.00 -7.88 0.87
N ALA A 46 9.51 -6.99 0.01
CA ALA A 46 9.28 -5.55 0.12
C ALA A 46 7.79 -5.20 -0.02
N TRP A 47 7.11 -5.76 -1.01
CA TRP A 47 5.66 -5.59 -1.17
C TRP A 47 4.86 -6.16 0.01
N ALA A 48 5.25 -7.33 0.53
CA ALA A 48 4.59 -7.93 1.69
C ALA A 48 4.74 -7.06 2.94
N GLU A 49 5.92 -6.49 3.16
CA GLU A 49 6.19 -5.57 4.26
C GLU A 49 5.39 -4.28 4.13
N LEU A 50 5.41 -3.68 2.93
CA LEU A 50 4.74 -2.41 2.64
C LEU A 50 3.23 -2.46 2.92
N ILE A 51 2.56 -3.58 2.61
CA ILE A 51 1.11 -3.73 2.79
C ILE A 51 0.71 -4.56 4.02
N ARG A 52 1.67 -4.91 4.89
CA ARG A 52 1.45 -5.82 6.04
C ARG A 52 0.26 -5.42 6.91
N TYR A 53 0.07 -4.11 7.08
CA TYR A 53 -0.95 -3.53 7.96
C TYR A 53 -2.10 -2.85 7.21
N GLN A 54 -2.37 -3.30 5.98
CA GLN A 54 -3.47 -2.74 5.18
C GLN A 54 -4.86 -2.96 5.79
N ASN A 55 -5.00 -3.96 6.66
CA ASN A 55 -6.25 -4.32 7.30
C ASN A 55 -6.25 -3.82 8.73
N ILE A 56 -7.23 -2.98 9.05
CA ILE A 56 -7.44 -2.43 10.37
C ILE A 56 -8.81 -2.83 10.89
N ARG A 57 -8.91 -2.97 12.21
CA ARG A 57 -10.18 -3.17 12.90
C ARG A 57 -10.65 -1.82 13.43
N LEU A 58 -11.89 -1.46 13.14
CA LEU A 58 -12.55 -0.27 13.66
C LEU A 58 -13.74 -0.65 14.54
N THR A 59 -13.99 0.08 15.62
CA THR A 59 -15.26 0.00 16.34
C THR A 59 -16.39 0.64 15.52
N LYS A 60 -17.64 0.43 15.94
CA LYS A 60 -18.79 1.01 15.26
C LYS A 60 -18.75 2.55 15.30
N GLU A 61 -18.26 3.12 16.39
CA GLU A 61 -18.14 4.55 16.61
C GLU A 61 -17.06 5.17 15.70
N GLU A 62 -15.94 4.46 15.51
CA GLU A 62 -14.84 4.89 14.64
C GLU A 62 -15.22 4.93 13.15
N LEU A 63 -16.25 4.19 12.73
CA LEU A 63 -16.79 4.25 11.37
C LEU A 63 -17.47 5.60 11.04
N GLY A 64 -17.76 6.42 12.05
CA GLY A 64 -18.33 7.76 11.86
C GLY A 64 -19.65 7.72 11.09
N GLU A 65 -19.74 8.44 9.98
CA GLU A 65 -20.93 8.50 9.11
C GLU A 65 -21.19 7.20 8.34
N SER A 66 -20.21 6.29 8.28
CA SER A 66 -20.34 5.02 7.55
C SER A 66 -20.91 3.89 8.40
N ARG A 67 -21.21 4.13 9.69
CA ARG A 67 -21.61 3.10 10.67
C ARG A 67 -22.88 2.31 10.32
N ASP A 68 -23.74 2.87 9.46
CA ASP A 68 -25.02 2.28 9.06
C ASP A 68 -25.04 1.92 7.56
N LYS A 69 -23.89 1.98 6.87
CA LYS A 69 -23.83 1.61 5.45
C LYS A 69 -23.98 0.08 5.29
N PRO A 70 -24.71 -0.38 4.26
CA PRO A 70 -24.75 -1.80 3.94
C PRO A 70 -23.37 -2.28 3.49
N GLY A 71 -23.06 -3.55 3.75
CA GLY A 71 -21.80 -4.18 3.32
C GLY A 71 -20.62 -4.02 4.28
N LEU A 72 -20.84 -3.48 5.48
CA LEU A 72 -19.86 -3.56 6.56
C LEU A 72 -19.61 -5.04 6.91
N VAL A 73 -18.33 -5.41 7.00
CA VAL A 73 -17.90 -6.77 7.34
C VAL A 73 -17.48 -6.79 8.80
N GLU A 74 -18.27 -7.44 9.64
CA GLU A 74 -17.94 -7.66 11.04
C GLU A 74 -16.87 -8.75 11.19
N VAL A 75 -15.91 -8.54 12.07
CA VAL A 75 -14.93 -9.57 12.44
C VAL A 75 -15.67 -10.70 13.15
N ALA A 76 -15.34 -11.96 12.84
CA ALA A 76 -16.09 -13.13 13.33
C ALA A 76 -16.27 -13.19 14.85
N GLU A 77 -15.34 -12.62 15.62
CA GLU A 77 -15.38 -12.55 17.08
C GLU A 77 -16.28 -11.42 17.64
N GLY A 78 -16.91 -10.61 16.78
CA GLY A 78 -17.72 -9.46 17.17
C GLY A 78 -16.91 -8.28 17.72
N SER A 79 -15.59 -8.26 17.52
CA SER A 79 -14.69 -7.26 18.09
C SER A 79 -14.66 -5.93 17.30
N GLY A 80 -15.38 -5.83 16.19
CA GLY A 80 -15.45 -4.64 15.34
C GLY A 80 -15.59 -4.97 13.87
N TYR A 81 -15.26 -4.01 13.02
CA TYR A 81 -15.45 -4.07 11.58
C TYR A 81 -14.11 -4.01 10.84
N TYR A 82 -14.03 -4.77 9.76
CA TYR A 82 -12.90 -4.74 8.85
C TYR A 82 -12.90 -3.44 8.03
N ALA A 83 -11.75 -2.76 8.00
CA ALA A 83 -11.55 -1.57 7.18
C ALA A 83 -10.12 -1.53 6.60
N THR A 84 -9.94 -0.69 5.59
CA THR A 84 -8.63 -0.39 5.00
C THR A 84 -8.55 1.10 4.66
N LEU A 85 -7.34 1.67 4.71
CA LEU A 85 -7.12 3.04 4.24
C LEU A 85 -7.09 3.07 2.71
N SER A 86 -7.58 4.16 2.12
CA SER A 86 -7.60 4.34 0.66
C SER A 86 -6.22 4.21 0.01
N VAL A 87 -5.15 4.60 0.70
CA VAL A 87 -3.76 4.42 0.23
C VAL A 87 -3.41 2.95 0.03
N TYR A 88 -3.81 2.07 0.96
CA TYR A 88 -3.57 0.64 0.84
C TYR A 88 -4.41 0.01 -0.28
N HIS A 89 -5.65 0.49 -0.49
CA HIS A 89 -6.45 0.07 -1.64
C HIS A 89 -5.74 0.38 -2.97
N SER A 90 -5.17 1.57 -3.11
CA SER A 90 -4.38 1.95 -4.29
C SER A 90 -3.14 1.06 -4.46
N LEU A 91 -2.37 0.85 -3.39
CA LEU A 91 -1.16 0.02 -3.44
C LEU A 91 -1.45 -1.44 -3.79
N HIS A 92 -2.52 -2.02 -3.23
CA HIS A 92 -2.97 -3.37 -3.56
C HIS A 92 -3.28 -3.53 -5.05
N CYS A 93 -3.93 -2.53 -5.66
CA CYS A 93 -4.22 -2.53 -7.09
C CYS A 93 -2.93 -2.45 -7.94
N VAL A 94 -1.95 -1.64 -7.54
CA VAL A 94 -0.64 -1.57 -8.21
C VAL A 94 0.09 -2.91 -8.12
N LYS A 95 0.10 -3.55 -6.95
CA LYS A 95 0.68 -4.89 -6.77
C LYS A 95 -0.01 -5.93 -7.67
N ARG A 96 -1.34 -5.90 -7.75
CA ARG A 96 -2.09 -6.80 -8.66
C ARG A 96 -1.76 -6.54 -10.13
N LEU A 97 -1.64 -5.27 -10.54
CA LEU A 97 -1.25 -4.93 -11.91
C LEU A 97 0.16 -5.45 -12.21
N HIS A 98 1.09 -5.31 -11.27
CA HIS A 98 2.43 -5.89 -11.39
C HIS A 98 2.37 -7.40 -11.59
N HIS A 99 1.61 -8.14 -10.77
CA HIS A 99 1.43 -9.58 -10.98
C HIS A 99 0.82 -9.92 -12.37
N LEU A 100 -0.13 -9.11 -12.86
CA LEU A 100 -0.71 -9.31 -14.20
C LEU A 100 0.29 -9.06 -15.33
N MET A 101 1.23 -8.12 -15.15
CA MET A 101 2.31 -7.88 -16.11
C MET A 101 3.31 -9.03 -16.18
N TYR A 102 3.42 -9.81 -15.10
CA TYR A 102 4.29 -10.98 -15.00
C TYR A 102 3.47 -12.24 -14.73
N PHE A 103 2.41 -12.46 -15.52
CA PHE A 103 1.46 -13.55 -15.31
C PHE A 103 2.08 -14.95 -15.35
N ASP A 104 3.18 -15.11 -16.09
CA ASP A 104 3.91 -16.39 -16.24
C ASP A 104 4.88 -16.67 -15.08
N HIS A 105 5.01 -15.76 -14.10
CA HIS A 105 5.89 -15.88 -12.94
C HIS A 105 5.17 -16.33 -11.67
#